data_AF-A0AAV3AKI3-F1
#
_entry.id   AF-A0AAV3AKI3-F1
#
_cell.length_a   1.000
_cell.length_b   1.000
_cell.length_c   1.000
_cell.angle_alpha   90.00
_cell.angle_beta   90.00
_cell.angle_gamma   90.00
#
_symmetry.space_group_name_H-M   'P 1'
#
loop_
_entity.id
_entity.type
_entity.pdbx_description
1 polymer ?
#
loop_
_entity_poly.entity_id
_entity_poly.type
_entity_poly.pdbx_seq_one_letter_code
_entity_poly.pdbx_strand_id
1 'polypeptide(L)'
;MDVRNQSDFSEVVLLGFTQDRTINIVLFFLFLIIYLITIFGNGLIICTILFNSQLHIPMYFFLCNLSFIDFCYSSTAVPRLLSDLFSVKRTISNLACGIQLYITVFMGGTECQLLALMAYDRFVAICRPLHYRLLMKWSLCYGLTIFVWLFSFMINMVPSLFTPLKLCYQNQINHFMCEILGVTRLSCVDISMNELEIF
;
A
#
# COMPACT_ATOMS: atom_id res chain seq x y z
N MET A 1 47.02 -12.50 -4.56
CA MET A 1 45.73 -12.04 -5.10
C MET A 1 44.73 -13.12 -4.75
N ASP A 2 43.87 -12.87 -3.76
CA ASP A 2 42.80 -13.79 -3.40
C ASP A 2 41.49 -13.01 -3.56
N VAL A 3 40.77 -13.31 -4.65
CA VAL A 3 39.50 -12.70 -5.00
C VAL A 3 38.45 -13.33 -4.09
N ARG A 4 38.15 -12.65 -2.99
CA ARG A 4 37.03 -12.99 -2.11
C ARG A 4 35.75 -12.69 -2.89
N ASN A 5 35.12 -13.72 -3.44
CA ASN A 5 33.79 -13.64 -4.05
C ASN A 5 32.80 -13.21 -2.97
N GLN A 6 32.57 -11.90 -2.89
CA GLN A 6 31.61 -11.28 -2.00
C GLN A 6 30.23 -11.40 -2.66
N SER A 7 29.64 -12.59 -2.63
CA SER A 7 28.23 -12.78 -2.95
C SER A 7 27.42 -12.17 -1.82
N ASP A 8 27.04 -10.90 -1.99
CA ASP A 8 26.20 -10.12 -1.09
C ASP A 8 24.76 -10.67 -1.10
N PHE A 9 24.56 -11.80 -0.45
CA PHE A 9 23.24 -12.34 -0.13
C PHE A 9 22.76 -11.72 1.18
N SER A 10 22.34 -10.47 1.10
CA SER A 10 21.71 -9.78 2.22
C SER A 10 20.23 -10.17 2.32
N GLU A 11 19.99 -11.31 2.98
CA GLU A 11 18.66 -11.79 3.37
C GLU A 11 18.21 -11.10 4.67
N VAL A 12 16.96 -10.62 4.70
CA VAL A 12 16.36 -9.96 5.87
C VAL A 12 15.42 -10.91 6.59
N VAL A 13 15.63 -11.15 7.89
CA VAL A 13 14.81 -12.04 8.73
C VAL A 13 13.63 -11.28 9.37
N LEU A 14 12.38 -11.73 9.13
CA LEU A 14 11.18 -11.18 9.79
C LEU A 14 10.88 -11.92 11.12
N LEU A 15 11.17 -11.27 12.26
CA LEU A 15 10.98 -11.83 13.61
C LEU A 15 9.57 -11.61 14.21
N GLY A 16 8.65 -10.94 13.50
CA GLY A 16 7.39 -10.45 14.06
C GLY A 16 6.47 -11.51 14.68
N PHE A 17 6.41 -12.74 14.15
CA PHE A 17 5.47 -13.73 14.68
C PHE A 17 6.01 -14.49 15.88
N THR A 18 5.15 -14.71 16.88
CA THR A 18 5.39 -15.54 18.05
C THR A 18 5.92 -16.92 17.67
N GLN A 19 6.86 -17.42 18.46
CA GLN A 19 7.47 -18.75 18.31
C GLN A 19 6.47 -19.89 18.61
N ASP A 20 5.27 -19.54 19.10
CA ASP A 20 4.15 -20.44 19.33
C ASP A 20 3.42 -20.77 18.03
N ARG A 21 3.50 -22.04 17.65
CA ARG A 21 2.85 -22.61 16.46
C ARG A 21 1.33 -22.44 16.48
N THR A 22 0.71 -22.45 17.66
CA THR A 22 -0.75 -22.33 17.81
C THR A 22 -1.23 -20.95 17.41
N ILE A 23 -0.50 -19.91 17.83
CA ILE A 23 -0.81 -18.51 17.50
C ILE A 23 -0.67 -18.27 15.99
N ASN A 24 0.37 -18.81 15.36
CA ASN A 24 0.57 -18.69 13.91
C ASN A 24 -0.56 -19.33 13.10
N ILE A 25 -1.09 -20.48 13.55
CA ILE A 25 -2.24 -21.13 12.91
C ILE A 25 -3.49 -20.26 13.02
N VAL A 26 -3.75 -19.67 14.20
CA VAL A 26 -4.91 -18.78 14.40
C VAL A 26 -4.79 -17.53 13.54
N LEU A 27 -3.62 -16.89 13.52
CA LEU A 27 -3.35 -15.71 12.68
C LEU A 27 -3.49 -16.04 11.20
N PHE A 28 -3.06 -17.22 10.75
CA PHE A 28 -3.22 -17.65 9.36
C PHE A 28 -4.69 -17.66 8.94
N PHE A 29 -5.55 -18.35 9.70
CA PHE A 29 -6.97 -18.40 9.37
C PHE A 29 -7.63 -17.02 9.47
N LEU A 30 -7.25 -16.21 10.46
CA LEU A 30 -7.75 -14.84 10.61
C LEU A 30 -7.43 -13.99 9.37
N PHE A 31 -6.16 -13.92 8.96
CA PHE A 31 -5.74 -13.13 7.80
C PHE A 31 -6.28 -13.70 6.49
N LEU A 32 -6.42 -15.03 6.37
CA LEU A 32 -7.05 -15.66 5.21
C LEU A 32 -8.52 -15.25 5.07
N ILE A 33 -9.29 -15.26 6.17
CA ILE A 33 -10.69 -14.85 6.16
C ILE A 33 -10.81 -13.37 5.78
N ILE A 34 -9.98 -12.51 6.39
CA ILE A 34 -9.96 -11.08 6.08
C ILE A 34 -9.65 -10.88 4.58
N TYR A 35 -8.62 -11.55 4.06
CA TYR A 35 -8.26 -11.49 2.65
C TYR A 35 -9.42 -11.85 1.71
N LEU A 36 -10.09 -12.98 1.96
CA LEU A 36 -11.20 -13.43 1.13
C LEU A 36 -12.36 -12.43 1.16
N ILE A 37 -12.68 -11.89 2.34
CA ILE A 37 -13.72 -10.85 2.49
C ILE A 37 -13.33 -9.59 1.72
N THR A 38 -12.09 -9.11 1.84
CA THR A 38 -11.62 -7.88 1.18
C THR A 38 -11.62 -8.01 -0.35
N ILE A 39 -11.10 -9.13 -0.87
CA ILE A 39 -11.07 -9.40 -2.31
C ILE A 39 -12.48 -9.54 -2.87
N PHE A 40 -13.34 -10.30 -2.20
CA PHE A 40 -14.72 -10.48 -2.62
C PHE A 40 -15.52 -9.17 -2.54
N GLY A 41 -15.41 -8.44 -1.43
CA GLY A 41 -16.13 -7.18 -1.22
C GLY A 41 -15.74 -6.12 -2.25
N ASN A 42 -14.45 -5.88 -2.45
CA ASN A 42 -13.98 -4.90 -3.43
C ASN A 42 -14.26 -5.35 -4.88
N GLY A 43 -14.14 -6.65 -5.16
CA GLY A 43 -14.53 -7.20 -6.45
C GLY A 43 -16.02 -6.98 -6.75
N LEU A 44 -16.90 -7.21 -5.77
CA LEU A 44 -18.33 -6.95 -5.90
C LEU A 44 -18.64 -5.47 -6.15
N ILE A 45 -17.96 -4.54 -5.46
CA ILE A 45 -18.15 -3.09 -5.67
C ILE A 45 -17.80 -2.74 -7.12
N ILE A 46 -16.63 -3.18 -7.61
CA ILE A 46 -16.19 -2.95 -8.99
C ILE A 46 -17.21 -3.54 -9.98
N CYS A 47 -17.59 -4.81 -9.82
CA CYS A 47 -18.58 -5.45 -10.69
C CYS A 47 -19.91 -4.70 -10.68
N THR A 48 -20.42 -4.32 -9.51
CA THR A 48 -21.71 -3.63 -9.38
C THR A 48 -21.70 -2.29 -10.10
N ILE A 49 -20.61 -1.52 -9.99
CA ILE A 49 -20.48 -0.22 -10.67
C ILE A 49 -20.37 -0.40 -12.19
N LEU A 50 -19.64 -1.42 -12.66
CA LEU A 50 -19.47 -1.69 -14.09
C LEU A 50 -20.76 -2.19 -14.76
N PHE A 51 -21.56 -3.01 -14.08
CA PHE A 51 -22.78 -3.60 -14.65
C PHE A 51 -24.01 -2.70 -14.51
N ASN A 52 -24.01 -1.72 -13.60
CA ASN A 52 -25.17 -0.88 -13.36
C ASN A 52 -24.91 0.58 -13.72
N SER A 53 -25.41 0.99 -14.90
CA SER A 53 -25.26 2.35 -15.42
C SER A 53 -25.88 3.43 -14.54
N GLN A 54 -26.81 3.10 -13.63
CA GLN A 54 -27.37 4.07 -12.68
C GLN A 54 -26.36 4.51 -11.62
N LEU A 55 -25.32 3.71 -11.37
CA LEU A 55 -24.21 4.07 -10.47
C LEU A 55 -23.11 4.87 -11.17
N HIS A 56 -23.24 5.20 -12.45
CA HIS A 56 -22.26 6.06 -13.14
C HIS A 56 -22.44 7.52 -12.69
N ILE A 57 -21.93 7.81 -11.50
CA ILE A 57 -21.88 9.12 -10.84
C ILE A 57 -20.43 9.32 -10.38
N PRO A 58 -19.88 10.55 -10.37
CA PRO A 58 -18.50 10.84 -9.95
C PRO A 58 -18.04 10.11 -8.67
N MET A 59 -18.88 10.11 -7.64
CA MET A 59 -18.59 9.40 -6.38
C MET A 59 -18.26 7.91 -6.59
N TYR A 60 -19.10 7.18 -7.31
CA TYR A 60 -18.90 5.75 -7.54
C TYR A 60 -17.72 5.48 -8.48
N PHE A 61 -17.40 6.41 -9.38
CA PHE A 61 -16.17 6.32 -10.17
C PHE A 61 -14.92 6.37 -9.29
N PHE A 62 -14.86 7.28 -8.31
CA PHE A 62 -13.77 7.31 -7.33
C PHE A 62 -13.76 6.07 -6.44
N LEU A 63 -14.95 5.59 -6.01
CA LEU A 63 -15.08 4.36 -5.24
C LEU A 63 -14.55 3.14 -6.01
N CYS A 64 -14.80 3.06 -7.32
CA CYS A 64 -14.26 1.97 -8.15
C CYS A 64 -12.72 1.97 -8.19
N ASN A 65 -12.11 3.16 -8.23
CA ASN A 65 -10.64 3.29 -8.16
C ASN A 65 -10.11 2.90 -6.78
N LEU A 66 -10.82 3.30 -5.71
CA LEU A 66 -10.47 2.92 -4.33
C LEU A 66 -10.53 1.40 -4.15
N SER A 67 -11.62 0.75 -4.58
CA SER A 67 -11.77 -0.70 -4.49
C SER A 67 -10.73 -1.45 -5.32
N PHE A 68 -10.30 -0.88 -6.46
CA PHE A 68 -9.20 -1.45 -7.25
C PHE A 68 -7.87 -1.39 -6.48
N ILE A 69 -7.58 -0.27 -5.82
CA ILE A 69 -6.40 -0.12 -4.97
C ILE A 69 -6.44 -1.12 -3.81
N ASP A 70 -7.57 -1.23 -3.10
CA ASP A 70 -7.73 -2.17 -1.97
C ASP A 70 -7.54 -3.63 -2.40
N PHE A 71 -8.06 -3.98 -3.59
CA PHE A 71 -7.89 -5.30 -4.17
C PHE A 71 -6.41 -5.59 -4.48
N CYS A 72 -5.73 -4.66 -5.15
CA CYS A 72 -4.31 -4.79 -5.49
C CYS A 72 -3.40 -4.81 -4.25
N TYR A 73 -3.66 -3.92 -3.30
CA TYR A 73 -2.92 -3.84 -2.04
C TYR A 73 -3.07 -5.13 -1.23
N SER A 74 -4.30 -5.62 -1.07
CA SER A 74 -4.56 -6.89 -0.37
C SER A 74 -3.91 -8.08 -1.07
N SER A 75 -3.93 -8.12 -2.40
CA SER A 75 -3.32 -9.20 -3.21
C SER A 75 -1.80 -9.21 -3.18
N THR A 76 -1.15 -8.09 -2.85
CA THR A 76 0.31 -7.98 -2.77
C THR A 76 0.80 -8.20 -1.34
N ALA A 77 0.13 -7.62 -0.35
CA ALA A 77 0.52 -7.73 1.06
C ALA A 77 0.13 -9.08 1.67
N VAL A 78 -1.13 -9.50 1.55
CA VAL A 78 -1.66 -10.61 2.37
C VAL A 78 -1.10 -11.99 1.97
N PRO A 79 -0.95 -12.36 0.68
CA PRO A 79 -0.32 -13.62 0.32
C PRO A 79 1.12 -13.76 0.85
N ARG A 80 1.85 -12.64 0.93
CA ARG A 80 3.18 -12.61 1.52
C ARG A 80 3.13 -12.89 3.02
N LEU A 81 2.19 -12.24 3.74
CA LEU A 81 1.94 -12.49 5.18
C LEU A 81 1.69 -13.97 5.46
N LEU A 82 0.81 -14.57 4.65
CA LEU A 82 0.40 -15.97 4.78
C LEU A 82 1.57 -16.93 4.49
N SER A 83 2.40 -16.62 3.50
CA SER A 83 3.62 -17.39 3.20
C SER A 83 4.65 -17.31 4.33
N ASP A 84 4.82 -16.13 4.93
CA ASP A 84 5.77 -15.90 6.02
C ASP A 84 5.31 -16.56 7.34
N LEU A 85 3.99 -16.75 7.53
CA LEU A 85 3.43 -17.51 8.65
C LEU A 85 3.80 -19.01 8.63
N PHE A 86 3.92 -19.61 7.45
CA PHE A 86 4.28 -21.03 7.28
C PHE A 86 5.78 -21.28 7.13
N SER A 87 6.55 -20.26 6.74
CA SER A 87 7.98 -20.42 6.48
C SER A 87 8.81 -20.46 7.76
N VAL A 88 9.64 -21.50 7.90
CA VAL A 88 10.59 -21.67 9.01
C VAL A 88 11.75 -20.66 8.92
N LYS A 89 12.09 -20.23 7.69
CA LYS A 89 13.04 -19.14 7.41
C LYS A 89 12.28 -18.03 6.69
N ARG A 90 12.09 -16.91 7.36
CA ARG A 90 11.36 -15.75 6.84
C ARG A 90 12.33 -14.76 6.24
N THR A 91 12.86 -15.09 5.07
CA THR A 91 13.86 -14.26 4.39
C THR A 91 13.27 -13.56 3.17
N ILE A 92 13.46 -12.25 3.12
CA ILE A 92 13.14 -11.44 1.94
C ILE A 92 14.43 -10.83 1.39
N SER A 93 14.55 -10.76 0.07
CA SER A 93 15.66 -10.05 -0.56
C SER A 93 15.45 -8.55 -0.43
N ASN A 94 16.54 -7.79 -0.32
CA ASN A 94 16.49 -6.32 -0.25
C ASN A 94 15.70 -5.70 -1.42
N LEU A 95 15.83 -6.26 -2.63
CA LEU A 95 15.08 -5.82 -3.81
C LEU A 95 13.58 -6.05 -3.67
N ALA A 96 13.16 -7.24 -3.19
CA ALA A 96 11.75 -7.55 -3.01
C ALA A 96 11.11 -6.69 -1.91
N CYS A 97 11.82 -6.42 -0.82
CA CYS A 97 11.38 -5.51 0.24
C CYS A 97 11.26 -4.05 -0.29
N GLY A 98 12.25 -3.58 -1.05
CA GLY A 98 12.17 -2.24 -1.68
C GLY A 98 10.96 -2.08 -2.61
N ILE A 99 10.68 -3.09 -3.45
CA ILE A 99 9.51 -3.09 -4.34
C ILE A 99 8.21 -3.12 -3.53
N GLN A 100 8.12 -3.96 -2.50
CA GLN A 100 6.91 -4.07 -1.66
C GLN A 100 6.62 -2.79 -0.90
N LEU A 101 7.66 -2.13 -0.35
CA LEU A 101 7.54 -0.84 0.32
C LEU A 101 7.07 0.23 -0.65
N TYR A 102 7.68 0.33 -1.84
CA TYR A 102 7.28 1.28 -2.87
C TYR A 102 5.80 1.12 -3.25
N ILE A 103 5.36 -0.12 -3.53
CA ILE A 103 3.96 -0.41 -3.88
C ILE A 103 3.03 0.00 -2.73
N THR A 104 3.41 -0.29 -1.47
CA THR A 104 2.60 0.04 -0.29
C THR A 104 2.42 1.54 -0.11
N VAL A 105 3.49 2.32 -0.15
CA VAL A 105 3.42 3.78 0.02
C VAL A 105 2.69 4.42 -1.16
N PHE A 106 2.93 3.94 -2.38
CA PHE A 106 2.23 4.40 -3.58
C PHE A 106 0.72 4.17 -3.50
N MET A 107 0.29 2.94 -3.17
CA MET A 107 -1.13 2.60 -3.05
C MET A 107 -1.79 3.40 -1.91
N GLY A 108 -1.17 3.46 -0.72
CA GLY A 108 -1.70 4.21 0.42
C GLY A 108 -1.78 5.72 0.16
N GLY A 109 -0.79 6.31 -0.52
CA GLY A 109 -0.83 7.72 -0.92
C GLY A 109 -1.99 8.00 -1.89
N THR A 110 -2.21 7.10 -2.85
CA THR A 110 -3.31 7.20 -3.81
C THR A 110 -4.67 7.04 -3.12
N GLU A 111 -4.78 6.13 -2.15
CA GLU A 111 -5.98 5.91 -1.33
C GLU A 111 -6.38 7.19 -0.57
N CYS A 112 -5.45 7.80 0.18
CA CYS A 112 -5.67 9.04 0.92
C CYS A 112 -6.15 10.19 0.02
N GLN A 113 -5.55 10.32 -1.16
CA GLN A 113 -5.92 11.36 -2.13
C GLN A 113 -7.31 11.12 -2.73
N LEU A 114 -7.65 9.86 -3.04
CA LEU A 114 -9.00 9.51 -3.51
C LEU A 114 -10.06 9.74 -2.42
N LEU A 115 -9.75 9.42 -1.16
CA LEU A 115 -10.61 9.74 -0.02
C LEU A 115 -10.87 11.25 0.08
N ALA A 116 -9.83 12.07 -0.10
CA ALA A 116 -9.98 13.53 -0.14
C ALA A 116 -10.84 14.00 -1.32
N LEU A 117 -10.69 13.41 -2.51
CA LEU A 117 -11.53 13.72 -3.68
C LEU A 117 -12.99 13.33 -3.46
N MET A 118 -13.26 12.19 -2.82
CA MET A 118 -14.62 11.76 -2.48
C MET A 118 -15.24 12.68 -1.41
N ALA A 119 -14.47 13.11 -0.42
CA ALA A 119 -14.90 14.10 0.56
C ALA A 119 -15.23 15.45 -0.12
N TYR A 120 -14.40 15.87 -1.08
CA TYR A 120 -14.65 17.08 -1.87
C TYR A 120 -15.90 16.95 -2.75
N ASP A 121 -16.12 15.80 -3.40
CA ASP A 121 -17.35 15.53 -4.16
C ASP A 121 -18.60 15.70 -3.29
N ARG A 122 -18.60 15.09 -2.09
CA ARG A 122 -19.72 15.23 -1.13
C ARG A 122 -19.91 16.66 -0.67
N PHE A 123 -18.82 17.37 -0.40
CA PHE A 123 -18.88 18.78 -0.03
C PHE A 123 -19.55 19.63 -1.11
N VAL A 124 -19.15 19.48 -2.38
CA VAL A 124 -19.74 20.24 -3.49
C VAL A 124 -21.22 19.85 -3.70
N ALA A 125 -21.54 18.56 -3.59
CA ALA A 125 -22.92 18.07 -3.71
C ALA A 125 -23.85 18.68 -2.65
N ILE A 126 -23.38 18.86 -1.41
CA ILE A 126 -24.16 19.41 -0.29
C ILE A 126 -24.21 20.94 -0.34
N CYS A 127 -23.06 21.59 -0.49
CA CYS A 127 -22.97 23.05 -0.38
C CYS A 127 -23.37 23.78 -1.67
N ARG A 128 -23.30 23.13 -2.84
CA ARG A 128 -23.54 23.75 -4.15
C ARG A 128 -24.36 22.82 -5.09
N PRO A 129 -25.55 22.33 -4.69
CA PRO A 129 -26.30 21.33 -5.45
C PRO A 129 -26.66 21.76 -6.88
N LEU A 130 -27.04 23.03 -7.08
CA LEU A 130 -27.40 23.59 -8.39
C LEU A 130 -26.22 23.66 -9.37
N HIS A 131 -24.99 23.79 -8.85
CA HIS A 131 -23.77 23.89 -9.66
C HIS A 131 -22.99 22.57 -9.71
N TYR A 132 -23.42 21.53 -8.99
CA TYR A 132 -22.72 20.26 -8.90
C TYR A 132 -22.39 19.67 -10.28
N ARG A 133 -23.37 19.62 -11.19
CA ARG A 133 -23.17 19.09 -12.57
C ARG A 133 -22.20 19.91 -13.41
N LEU A 134 -22.03 21.20 -13.10
CA LEU A 134 -21.10 22.08 -13.80
C LEU A 134 -19.66 21.93 -13.27
N LEU A 135 -19.53 21.69 -11.95
CA LEU A 135 -18.26 21.51 -11.26
C LEU A 135 -17.73 20.08 -11.43
N MET A 136 -18.51 19.06 -11.08
CA MET A 136 -18.15 17.64 -11.19
C MET A 136 -18.55 17.06 -12.56
N LYS A 137 -17.88 17.54 -13.61
CA LYS A 137 -17.98 16.96 -14.95
C LYS A 137 -17.07 15.74 -15.08
N TRP A 138 -17.47 14.76 -15.88
CA TRP A 138 -16.67 13.56 -16.16
C TRP A 138 -15.23 13.85 -16.60
N SER A 139 -15.02 14.86 -17.45
CA SER A 139 -13.67 15.27 -17.87
C SER A 139 -12.78 15.69 -16.70
N LEU A 140 -13.36 16.38 -15.71
CA LEU A 140 -12.65 16.74 -14.48
C LEU A 140 -12.38 15.51 -13.63
N CYS A 141 -13.36 14.62 -13.45
CA CYS A 141 -13.18 13.39 -12.66
C CYS A 141 -12.05 12.53 -13.22
N TYR A 142 -12.03 12.30 -14.55
CA TYR A 142 -10.92 11.58 -15.20
C TYR A 142 -9.59 12.31 -15.02
N GLY A 143 -9.55 13.63 -15.20
CA GLY A 143 -8.34 14.43 -14.99
C GLY A 143 -7.81 14.37 -13.56
N LEU A 144 -8.69 14.46 -12.56
CA LEU A 144 -8.34 14.37 -11.14
C LEU A 144 -7.82 12.97 -10.78
N THR A 145 -8.45 11.91 -11.29
CA THR A 145 -7.97 10.55 -11.09
C THR A 145 -6.58 10.36 -11.69
N ILE A 146 -6.37 10.75 -12.95
CA ILE A 146 -5.04 10.68 -13.60
C ILE A 146 -4.01 11.48 -12.79
N PHE A 147 -4.38 12.68 -12.33
CA PHE A 147 -3.51 13.50 -11.51
C PHE A 147 -3.13 12.79 -10.20
N VAL A 148 -4.08 12.21 -9.47
CA VAL A 148 -3.83 11.48 -8.22
C VAL A 148 -2.89 10.29 -8.43
N TRP A 149 -3.11 9.49 -9.48
CA TRP A 149 -2.24 8.37 -9.82
C TRP A 149 -0.81 8.84 -10.16
N LEU A 150 -0.66 9.87 -11.00
CA LEU A 150 0.65 10.41 -11.38
C LEU A 150 1.36 11.11 -10.23
N PHE A 151 0.64 11.89 -9.44
CA PHE A 151 1.18 12.63 -8.31
C PHE A 151 1.68 11.68 -7.23
N SER A 152 0.89 10.66 -6.89
CA SER A 152 1.34 9.59 -5.97
C SER A 152 2.54 8.83 -6.54
N PHE A 153 2.57 8.55 -7.84
CA PHE A 153 3.73 7.90 -8.46
C PHE A 153 5.00 8.77 -8.34
N MET A 154 4.91 10.06 -8.64
CA MET A 154 6.06 10.98 -8.62
C MET A 154 6.57 11.24 -7.21
N ILE A 155 5.67 11.45 -6.24
CA ILE A 155 6.03 11.63 -4.83
C ILE A 155 6.81 10.43 -4.31
N ASN A 156 6.43 9.21 -4.68
CA ASN A 156 7.06 8.00 -4.17
C ASN A 156 8.33 7.60 -4.95
N MET A 157 8.40 7.93 -6.25
CA MET A 157 9.55 7.61 -7.09
C MET A 157 10.78 8.43 -6.71
N VAL A 158 10.61 9.71 -6.38
CA VAL A 158 11.71 10.62 -6.06
C VAL A 158 12.51 10.14 -4.83
N PRO A 159 11.92 9.97 -3.63
CA PRO A 159 12.65 9.43 -2.47
C PRO A 159 13.23 8.04 -2.73
N SER A 160 12.50 7.15 -3.42
CA SER A 160 12.98 5.80 -3.70
C SER A 160 14.24 5.78 -4.59
N LEU A 161 14.43 6.79 -5.44
CA LEU A 161 15.61 6.89 -6.32
C LEU A 161 16.79 7.58 -5.61
N PHE A 162 16.51 8.57 -4.74
CA PHE A 162 17.53 9.37 -4.06
C PHE A 162 17.98 8.80 -2.71
N THR A 163 17.16 7.97 -2.07
CA THR A 163 17.51 7.24 -0.83
C THR A 163 17.45 5.73 -1.08
N PRO A 164 18.51 5.13 -1.67
CA PRO A 164 18.62 3.68 -1.65
C PRO A 164 18.63 3.26 -0.18
N LEU A 165 17.70 2.37 0.21
CA LEU A 165 17.67 1.83 1.57
C LEU A 165 19.02 1.20 1.89
N LYS A 166 19.88 1.93 2.61
CA LYS A 166 21.06 1.38 3.27
C LYS A 166 20.60 0.84 4.62
N LEU A 167 20.22 -0.43 4.66
CA LEU A 167 20.02 -1.14 5.93
C LEU A 167 21.40 -1.32 6.57
N CYS A 168 21.72 -0.53 7.59
CA CYS A 168 23.03 -0.52 8.23
C CYS A 168 23.11 -1.34 9.54
N TYR A 169 21.99 -1.89 10.05
CA TYR A 169 22.01 -2.65 11.30
C TYR A 169 21.35 -4.04 11.16
N GLN A 170 22.23 -5.04 11.01
CA GLN A 170 22.03 -6.44 11.39
C GLN A 170 20.74 -7.13 10.92
N ASN A 171 20.48 -7.23 9.61
CA ASN A 171 19.58 -8.19 8.90
C ASN A 171 18.32 -8.73 9.63
N GLN A 172 17.75 -8.02 10.59
CA GLN A 172 16.68 -8.48 11.47
C GLN A 172 15.62 -7.38 11.53
N ILE A 173 14.56 -7.54 10.74
CA ILE A 173 13.39 -6.68 10.82
C ILE A 173 12.43 -7.32 11.83
N ASN A 174 12.20 -6.63 12.95
CA ASN A 174 11.27 -7.07 14.01
C ASN A 174 9.79 -6.81 13.68
N HIS A 175 9.47 -6.54 12.41
CA HIS A 175 8.13 -6.17 11.97
C HIS A 175 7.55 -7.22 11.01
N PHE A 176 6.23 -7.38 11.08
CA PHE A 176 5.42 -8.43 10.43
C PHE A 176 5.39 -8.36 8.90
N MET A 177 5.86 -7.24 8.33
CA MET A 177 5.87 -6.88 6.92
C MET A 177 7.05 -5.94 6.66
N CYS A 178 7.54 -5.86 5.42
CA CYS A 178 8.31 -4.71 4.95
C CYS A 178 7.34 -3.51 4.78
N GLU A 179 6.77 -3.07 5.89
CA GLU A 179 5.84 -1.95 6.00
C GLU A 179 6.56 -0.74 6.61
N ILE A 180 6.05 0.46 6.33
CA ILE A 180 6.60 1.76 6.75
C ILE A 180 6.98 1.79 8.25
N LEU A 181 6.21 1.13 9.12
CA LEU A 181 6.51 1.04 10.57
C LEU A 181 7.75 0.20 10.92
N GLY A 182 8.15 -0.73 10.06
CA GLY A 182 9.40 -1.49 10.22
C GLY A 182 10.61 -0.79 9.62
N VAL A 183 10.42 0.00 8.57
CA VAL A 183 11.49 0.74 7.90
C VAL A 183 11.90 1.98 8.70
N THR A 184 10.96 2.71 9.31
CA THR A 184 11.25 3.89 10.14
C THR A 184 12.04 3.57 11.43
N ARG A 185 12.04 2.31 11.89
CA ARG A 185 12.85 1.86 13.04
C ARG A 185 14.21 1.27 12.68
N LEU A 186 14.48 0.99 11.40
CA LEU A 186 15.69 0.28 10.96
C LEU A 186 16.58 1.03 9.96
N SER A 187 16.17 2.20 9.47
CA SER A 187 17.06 3.06 8.69
C SER A 187 18.10 3.72 9.59
N CYS A 188 19.40 3.52 9.32
CA CYS A 188 20.47 4.37 9.88
C CYS A 188 20.53 5.73 9.17
N VAL A 189 19.40 6.41 9.14
CA VAL A 189 19.34 7.85 8.92
C VAL A 189 18.92 8.42 10.26
N ASP A 190 19.72 9.31 10.83
CA ASP A 190 19.33 10.04 12.04
C ASP A 190 17.94 10.66 11.83
N ILE A 191 16.98 10.21 12.64
CA ILE A 191 15.56 10.58 12.56
C ILE A 191 15.34 12.06 12.91
N SER A 192 16.38 12.77 13.36
CA SER A 192 16.30 14.19 13.75
C SER A 192 15.92 15.15 12.62
N MET A 193 16.06 14.75 11.34
CA MET A 193 15.72 15.59 10.19
C MET A 193 14.39 15.23 9.51
N ASN A 194 13.80 14.07 9.80
CA ASN A 194 12.57 13.58 9.15
C ASN A 194 11.32 13.60 10.05
N GLU A 195 11.43 14.04 11.31
CA GLU A 195 10.25 14.29 12.16
C GLU A 195 9.36 15.45 11.66
N LEU A 196 9.76 16.15 10.59
CA LEU A 196 9.01 17.27 9.99
C LEU A 196 8.15 16.90 8.77
N GLU A 197 8.18 15.66 8.27
CA GLU A 197 7.39 15.25 7.10
C GLU A 197 6.27 14.23 7.40
N ILE A 198 6.06 13.85 8.68
CA ILE A 198 4.97 12.93 9.10
C ILE A 198 3.78 13.69 9.75
N PHE A 199 3.70 15.01 9.58
CA PHE A 199 2.52 15.81 9.95
C PHE A 199 1.95 16.59 8.76
#